data_AF-A0A382Z1Y5-F1
#
_entry.id   AF-A0A382Z1Y5-F1
#
_cell.length_a   1.000
_cell.length_b   1.000
_cell.length_c   1.000
_cell.angle_alpha   90.00
_cell.angle_beta   90.00
_cell.angle_gamma   90.00
#
_symmetry.space_group_name_H-M   'P 1'
#
loop_
_entity.id
_entity.type
_entity.pdbx_description
1 polymer ?
#
loop_
_entity_poly.entity_id
_entity_poly.type
_entity_poly.pdbx_seq_one_letter_code
_entity_poly.pdbx_strand_id
1 'polypeptide(L)'
;INFVSTADIIGGNSGSPVLDQELDVVGVVFDGNIESLPGDYIYLPERNRSVTVDARAILEVLDEIYDSDKLVLELTTGRLVATEEEADRVGF
;
A
#
# COMPACT_ATOMS: atom_id res chain seq x y z
N ILE A 1 -3.50 2.34 9.81
CA ILE A 1 -3.90 2.93 8.50
C ILE A 1 -2.66 3.25 7.69
N ASN A 2 -1.79 4.17 8.14
CA ASN A 2 -0.54 4.52 7.44
C ASN A 2 0.69 4.22 8.30
N PHE A 3 1.85 4.12 7.66
CA PHE A 3 3.15 4.09 8.32
C PHE A 3 4.14 5.03 7.65
N VAL A 4 5.25 5.30 8.34
CA VAL A 4 6.34 6.14 7.84
C VAL A 4 7.63 5.36 7.76
N SER A 5 8.48 5.70 6.79
CA SER A 5 9.79 5.07 6.62
C SER A 5 10.86 6.09 6.26
N THR A 6 12.12 5.67 6.28
CA THR A 6 13.26 6.48 5.81
C THR A 6 13.52 6.35 4.32
N ALA A 7 12.63 5.72 3.54
CA ALA A 7 12.76 5.70 2.09
C ALA A 7 12.81 7.13 1.54
N ASP A 8 13.79 7.38 0.67
CA ASP A 8 13.97 8.67 0.01
C ASP A 8 13.04 8.73 -1.21
N ILE A 9 12.09 9.66 -1.19
CA ILE A 9 11.07 9.82 -2.22
C ILE A 9 10.94 11.29 -2.60
N ILE A 10 10.58 11.50 -3.85
CA ILE A 10 10.19 12.80 -4.43
C ILE A 10 8.96 12.63 -5.33
N GLY A 11 8.53 13.72 -5.99
CA GLY A 11 7.47 13.67 -6.99
C GLY A 11 7.71 12.57 -8.04
N GLY A 12 6.69 11.76 -8.29
CA GLY A 12 6.75 10.60 -9.20
C GLY A 12 6.79 9.23 -8.51
N ASN A 13 7.03 9.16 -7.19
CA ASN A 13 6.98 7.91 -6.42
C ASN A 13 5.58 7.57 -5.87
N SER A 14 4.58 8.42 -6.09
CA SER A 14 3.20 8.10 -5.71
C SER A 14 2.74 6.83 -6.45
N GLY A 15 2.28 5.83 -5.70
CA GLY A 15 1.93 4.52 -6.24
C GLY A 15 3.05 3.48 -6.19
N SER A 16 4.27 3.84 -5.77
CA SER A 16 5.37 2.88 -5.64
C SER A 16 5.07 1.83 -4.55
N PRO A 17 5.33 0.53 -4.81
CA PRO A 17 5.17 -0.51 -3.80
C PRO A 17 6.29 -0.39 -2.75
N VAL A 18 5.92 -0.56 -1.49
CA VAL A 18 6.88 -0.79 -0.40
C VAL A 18 6.99 -2.28 -0.18
N LEU A 19 8.22 -2.78 -0.19
CA LEU A 19 8.54 -4.19 0.00
C LEU A 19 9.16 -4.42 1.38
N ASP A 20 8.89 -5.58 1.97
CA ASP A 20 9.63 -6.06 3.14
C ASP A 20 10.90 -6.84 2.75
N GLN A 21 11.50 -7.53 3.73
CA GLN A 21 12.74 -8.29 3.53
C GLN A 21 12.55 -9.56 2.68
N GLU A 22 11.31 -10.05 2.55
CA GLU A 22 10.94 -11.22 1.77
C GLU A 22 10.45 -10.84 0.35
N LEU A 23 10.45 -9.53 0.05
CA LEU A 23 9.97 -8.93 -1.19
C LEU A 23 8.43 -8.94 -1.33
N ASP A 24 7.72 -9.09 -0.22
CA ASP A 24 6.26 -8.97 -0.20
C ASP A 24 5.83 -7.50 -0.15
N VAL A 25 4.72 -7.18 -0.83
CA VAL A 25 4.18 -5.82 -0.85
C VAL A 25 3.46 -5.52 0.46
N VAL A 26 3.99 -4.58 1.24
CA VAL A 26 3.45 -4.20 2.56
C VAL A 26 2.76 -2.83 2.56
N GLY A 27 2.82 -2.10 1.46
CA GLY A 27 2.11 -0.83 1.33
C GLY A 27 2.38 -0.10 0.02
N VAL A 28 1.71 1.04 -0.15
CA VAL A 28 1.84 1.90 -1.34
C VAL A 28 2.20 3.31 -0.90
N VAL A 29 3.31 3.85 -1.42
CA VAL A 29 3.74 5.22 -1.14
C VAL A 29 2.72 6.19 -1.73
N PHE A 30 2.33 7.20 -0.96
CA PHE A 30 1.45 8.24 -1.47
C PHE A 30 1.93 9.66 -1.20
N ASP A 31 2.76 9.88 -0.17
CA ASP A 31 3.25 11.22 0.17
C ASP A 31 4.56 11.18 0.99
N GLY A 32 5.12 12.34 1.31
CA GLY A 32 6.17 12.55 2.31
C GLY A 32 5.71 13.52 3.41
N ASN A 33 6.44 13.59 4.52
CA ASN A 33 6.21 14.62 5.52
C ASN A 33 6.64 16.02 5.04
N ILE A 34 6.24 17.08 5.76
CA ILE A 34 6.55 18.48 5.38
C ILE A 34 8.07 18.74 5.27
N GLU A 35 8.88 18.07 6.08
CA GLU A 35 10.34 18.16 6.00
C GLU A 35 10.92 17.62 4.69
N SER A 36 10.16 16.82 3.94
CA SER A 36 10.57 16.25 2.65
C SER A 36 10.35 17.18 1.46
N LEU A 37 9.75 18.37 1.65
CA LEU A 37 9.53 19.35 0.57
C LEU A 37 10.81 19.75 -0.19
N PRO A 38 12.00 19.89 0.44
CA PRO A 38 13.24 20.14 -0.28
C PRO A 38 13.86 18.89 -0.94
N GLY A 39 13.18 17.73 -0.92
CA GLY A 39 13.68 16.42 -1.32
C GLY A 39 14.24 16.35 -2.75
N ASP A 40 13.74 17.19 -3.66
CA ASP A 40 14.28 17.34 -5.03
C ASP A 40 15.76 17.78 -5.04
N TYR A 41 16.25 18.37 -3.94
CA TYR A 41 17.59 18.93 -3.82
C TYR A 41 18.40 18.32 -2.67
N ILE A 42 17.75 17.95 -1.57
CA ILE A 42 18.43 17.44 -0.37
C ILE A 42 17.57 16.46 0.42
N TYR A 43 18.20 15.35 0.81
CA TYR A 43 17.66 14.39 1.77
C TYR A 43 18.32 14.58 3.15
N LEU A 44 17.52 14.77 4.20
CA LEU A 44 17.97 14.85 5.59
C LEU A 44 17.52 13.57 6.34
N PRO A 45 18.42 12.61 6.62
CA PRO A 45 18.05 11.32 7.21
C PRO A 45 17.27 11.41 8.53
N GLU A 46 17.54 12.45 9.32
CA GLU A 46 16.91 12.67 10.62
C GLU A 46 15.48 13.21 10.49
N ARG A 47 15.09 13.74 9.32
CA ARG A 47 13.85 14.50 9.13
C ARG A 47 12.95 13.97 8.02
N ASN A 48 13.48 13.61 6.86
CA ASN A 48 12.68 13.17 5.72
C ASN A 48 12.01 11.83 6.03
N ARG A 49 10.71 11.73 5.82
CA ARG A 49 9.96 10.48 5.96
C ARG A 49 9.02 10.31 4.79
N SER A 50 9.07 9.13 4.16
CA SER A 50 8.00 8.69 3.27
C SER A 50 6.77 8.35 4.09
N VAL A 51 5.60 8.56 3.51
CA VAL A 51 4.29 8.18 4.06
C VAL A 51 3.65 7.17 3.11
N THR A 52 3.26 6.06 3.69
CA THR A 52 2.79 4.87 2.96
C THR A 52 1.46 4.43 3.57
N VAL A 53 0.50 4.09 2.73
CA VAL A 53 -0.71 3.39 3.17
C VAL A 53 -0.39 1.91 3.36
N ASP A 54 -0.80 1.35 4.50
CA ASP A 54 -0.55 -0.04 4.84
C ASP A 54 -1.40 -0.98 3.98
N ALA A 55 -0.80 -2.04 3.44
CA ALA A 55 -1.52 -3.02 2.61
C ALA A 55 -2.72 -3.63 3.34
N ARG A 56 -2.62 -3.85 4.67
CA ARG A 56 -3.74 -4.37 5.47
C ARG A 56 -4.91 -3.39 5.51
N ALA A 57 -4.63 -2.09 5.55
CA ALA A 57 -5.68 -1.07 5.50
C ALA A 57 -6.31 -0.99 4.10
N ILE A 58 -5.54 -1.22 3.03
CA ILE A 58 -6.11 -1.33 1.68
C ILE A 58 -7.05 -2.54 1.60
N LEU A 59 -6.59 -3.72 2.05
CA LEU A 59 -7.40 -4.95 2.02
C LEU A 59 -8.69 -4.82 2.84
N GLU A 60 -8.59 -4.32 4.07
CA GLU A 60 -9.76 -4.08 4.93
C GLU A 60 -10.80 -3.17 4.27
N VAL A 61 -10.37 -2.10 3.60
CA VAL A 61 -11.29 -1.15 2.95
C VAL A 61 -11.90 -1.76 1.69
N LEU A 62 -11.13 -2.55 0.92
CA LEU A 62 -11.65 -3.25 -0.26
C LEU A 62 -12.73 -4.26 0.13
N ASP A 63 -12.51 -4.99 1.22
CA ASP A 63 -13.43 -5.97 1.78
C ASP A 63 -14.66 -5.29 2.41
N GLU A 64 -14.49 -4.64 3.56
CA GLU A 64 -15.58 -4.22 4.44
C GLU A 64 -16.34 -2.97 3.97
N ILE A 65 -15.73 -2.14 3.12
CA ILE A 65 -16.33 -0.86 2.68
C ILE A 65 -16.77 -0.92 1.22
N TYR A 66 -16.02 -1.61 0.36
CA TYR A 66 -16.25 -1.64 -1.07
C TYR A 66 -16.79 -2.95 -1.62
N ASP A 67 -17.01 -3.99 -0.80
CA ASP A 67 -17.63 -5.26 -1.23
C ASP A 67 -16.87 -5.83 -2.46
N SER A 68 -15.53 -5.79 -2.38
CA SER A 68 -14.61 -6.15 -3.46
C SER A 68 -13.85 -7.45 -3.17
N ASP A 69 -14.57 -8.44 -2.63
CA ASP A 69 -14.09 -9.77 -2.24
C ASP A 69 -13.32 -10.49 -3.35
N LYS A 70 -13.78 -10.38 -4.60
CA LYS A 70 -13.07 -10.90 -5.78
C LYS A 70 -11.63 -10.39 -5.87
N LEU A 71 -11.44 -9.09 -5.65
CA LEU A 71 -10.13 -8.46 -5.76
C LEU A 71 -9.24 -8.84 -4.57
N VAL A 72 -9.82 -8.91 -3.37
CA VAL A 72 -9.10 -9.34 -2.17
C VAL A 72 -8.61 -10.78 -2.32
N LEU A 73 -9.47 -11.69 -2.81
CA LEU A 73 -9.13 -13.09 -3.09
C LEU A 73 -8.06 -13.22 -4.18
N GLU A 74 -8.15 -12.43 -5.24
CA GLU A 74 -7.13 -12.40 -6.30
C GLU A 74 -5.77 -11.97 -5.73
N LEU A 75 -5.73 -10.89 -4.96
CA LEU A 75 -4.49 -10.32 -4.45
C LEU A 75 -3.82 -11.20 -3.37
N THR A 76 -4.60 -11.90 -2.55
CA THR A 76 -4.08 -12.67 -1.42
C THR A 76 -3.82 -14.14 -1.75
N THR A 77 -4.55 -14.73 -2.71
CA THR A 77 -4.40 -16.16 -3.06
C THR A 77 -4.08 -16.41 -4.53
N GLY A 78 -4.08 -15.38 -5.39
CA GLY A 78 -3.92 -15.53 -6.84
C GLY A 78 -5.11 -16.22 -7.53
N ARG A 79 -6.25 -16.38 -6.83
CA ARG A 79 -7.41 -17.11 -7.35
C ARG A 79 -8.38 -16.14 -8.01
N LEU A 80 -8.72 -16.42 -9.25
CA LEU A 80 -9.76 -15.69 -9.98
C LEU A 80 -11.10 -16.42 -9.86
N VAL A 81 -12.17 -15.66 -9.60
CA VAL A 81 -13.56 -16.13 -9.62
C VAL A 81 -14.42 -15.19 -10.48
N ALA A 82 -15.58 -15.66 -10.95
CA ALA A 82 -16.39 -14.89 -11.88
C ALA A 82 -17.24 -13.81 -11.17
N THR A 83 -17.76 -14.11 -9.98
CA THR A 83 -18.74 -13.28 -9.26
C THR A 83 -18.36 -13.06 -7.78
N GLU A 84 -18.89 -11.99 -7.16
CA GLU A 84 -18.68 -11.74 -5.71
C GLU A 84 -19.30 -12.88 -4.88
N GLU A 85 -20.51 -13.34 -5.23
CA GLU A 85 -21.13 -14.52 -4.59
C GLU A 85 -20.26 -15.79 -4.66
N GLU A 86 -19.37 -15.92 -5.66
CA GLU A 86 -18.39 -16.99 -5.69
C GLU A 86 -17.23 -16.73 -4.72
N ALA A 87 -16.75 -15.49 -4.63
CA ALA A 87 -15.70 -15.07 -3.69
C ALA A 87 -16.14 -15.28 -2.23
N ASP A 88 -17.33 -14.80 -1.86
CA ASP A 88 -17.89 -14.88 -0.50
C ASP A 88 -18.00 -16.33 0.00
N ARG A 89 -18.33 -17.25 -0.92
CA ARG A 89 -18.45 -18.68 -0.61
C ARG A 89 -17.11 -19.35 -0.35
N VAL A 90 -16.02 -18.84 -0.93
CA VAL A 90 -14.67 -19.34 -0.64
C VAL A 90 -14.24 -18.83 0.73
N GLY A 91 -14.52 -17.56 1.02
CA GLY A 91 -13.88 -16.83 2.10
C GLY A 91 -12.37 -16.68 1.86
N PHE A 92 -11.73 -15.85 2.65
CA PHE A 92 -10.27 -15.72 2.67
C PHE A 92 -9.76 -15.72 4.12
#